data_AF-A0A2P6R8Z2-F1
#
_entry.id   AF-A0A2P6R8Z2-F1
#
_cell.length_a   1.000
_cell.length_b   1.000
_cell.length_c   1.000
_cell.angle_alpha   90.00
_cell.angle_beta   90.00
_cell.angle_gamma   90.00
#
_symmetry.space_group_name_H-M   'P 1'
#
loop_
_entity.id
_entity.type
_entity.pdbx_description
1 polymer ?
#
loop_
_entity_poly.entity_id
_entity_poly.type
_entity_poly.pdbx_seq_one_letter_code
_entity_poly.pdbx_strand_id
1 'polypeptide(L)'
;MSSGQYTTAGTMKGFRGKLHLPIIMVCSIALISLLFTERISIILSSNPFFKHKSCSRRAASVTRKNDRNATKEKIDDSIVDDRFVFDPEECNVENGKWVFNRSIRPFYSDRSCPYLDRQVSCVKNGRPDSDSDYRHWEWQPEDCTLPRFNPELMLQKLRNKRLMFVGDSLQRGQWQSLVCMVESIIPQNKQSMRRGRALSVFRAKEYNATIEFYWDPFLVESNSDLHIVINPKDRILKVDSVAKHAEHWTGVDILVFNTFVWWMSGYTIKSYWGQFPNGEEGYEELEAVVAYRIALKTWANWVDTNVNPNKTRVFFTTMSPTHMRSADWNNPEGMKCFNETKPYMKKGFWSTGADKRIMRVVVEVIKKMKVPVSVLNITQMSDYRVDAHTKVYTETGGKLLTDEQKADVLHNSDCIHWCLPGVPDTWNQIFLANL
;
A
#
# COMPACT_ATOMS: atom_id res chain seq x y z
N MET A 1 13.18 -83.39 -12.63
CA MET A 1 12.71 -82.35 -11.68
C MET A 1 13.85 -81.37 -11.45
N SER A 2 13.58 -80.08 -11.62
CA SER A 2 14.47 -78.93 -11.36
C SER A 2 15.63 -78.64 -12.34
N SER A 3 16.04 -77.37 -12.29
CA SER A 3 17.00 -76.58 -13.08
C SER A 3 16.44 -76.07 -14.43
N GLY A 4 16.42 -74.78 -14.77
CA GLY A 4 16.95 -73.54 -14.18
C GLY A 4 17.58 -72.73 -15.32
N GLN A 5 17.12 -71.51 -15.61
CA GLN A 5 17.82 -70.57 -16.51
C GLN A 5 17.36 -69.11 -16.35
N TYR A 6 18.35 -68.21 -16.41
CA TYR A 6 18.30 -66.75 -16.26
C TYR A 6 18.05 -66.01 -17.59
N THR A 7 17.78 -64.69 -17.46
CA THR A 7 17.87 -63.58 -18.45
C THR A 7 16.63 -63.35 -19.35
N THR A 8 16.21 -62.15 -19.77
CA THR A 8 16.80 -60.80 -19.92
C THR A 8 15.69 -59.71 -19.90
N ALA A 9 16.11 -58.45 -19.71
CA ALA A 9 15.30 -57.23 -19.66
C ALA A 9 14.59 -56.86 -20.98
N GLY A 10 13.32 -56.47 -20.89
CA GLY A 10 12.52 -55.91 -21.99
C GLY A 10 12.58 -54.38 -22.01
N THR A 11 13.09 -53.82 -23.10
CA THR A 11 13.07 -52.39 -23.44
C THR A 11 11.71 -52.02 -24.02
N MET A 12 10.98 -51.08 -23.40
CA MET A 12 9.79 -50.46 -24.02
C MET A 12 10.20 -49.29 -24.91
N LYS A 13 9.76 -49.34 -26.17
CA LYS A 13 9.97 -48.33 -27.21
C LYS A 13 9.18 -47.06 -26.90
N GLY A 14 9.88 -45.91 -26.92
CA GLY A 14 9.26 -44.60 -26.89
C GLY A 14 8.47 -44.29 -28.18
N PHE A 15 7.23 -43.87 -28.02
CA PHE A 15 6.39 -43.37 -29.11
C PHE A 15 6.83 -41.95 -29.47
N ARG A 16 7.74 -41.81 -30.45
CA ARG A 16 8.09 -40.51 -31.06
C ARG A 16 7.07 -40.16 -32.13
N GLY A 17 5.95 -39.55 -31.73
CA GLY A 17 5.11 -38.79 -32.66
C GLY A 17 5.86 -37.53 -33.08
N LYS A 18 6.29 -37.44 -34.33
CA LYS A 18 6.86 -36.21 -34.90
C LYS A 18 5.74 -35.18 -35.01
N LEU A 19 5.70 -34.24 -34.07
CA LEU A 19 4.89 -33.03 -34.23
C LEU A 19 5.51 -32.22 -35.37
N HIS A 20 4.74 -31.97 -36.43
CA HIS A 20 5.22 -31.31 -37.63
C HIS A 20 5.72 -29.89 -37.30
N LEU A 21 7.03 -29.68 -37.46
CA LEU A 21 7.75 -28.40 -37.35
C LEU A 21 7.02 -27.16 -37.91
N PRO A 22 6.26 -27.22 -39.02
CA PRO A 22 5.53 -26.04 -39.50
C PRO A 22 4.43 -25.56 -38.54
N ILE A 23 3.81 -26.42 -37.73
CA ILE A 23 2.70 -26.04 -36.83
C ILE A 23 3.21 -25.25 -35.63
N ILE A 24 4.36 -25.64 -35.06
CA ILE A 24 4.99 -24.93 -33.95
C ILE A 24 5.45 -23.54 -34.42
N MET A 25 5.96 -23.43 -35.65
CA MET A 25 6.41 -22.16 -36.22
C MET A 25 5.23 -21.21 -36.46
N VAL A 26 4.11 -21.72 -37.00
CA VAL A 26 2.89 -20.92 -37.23
C VAL A 26 2.26 -20.45 -35.92
N CYS A 27 2.19 -21.28 -34.88
CA CYS A 27 1.67 -20.87 -33.57
C CYS A 27 2.57 -19.86 -32.86
N SER A 28 3.90 -20.02 -32.98
CA SER A 28 4.87 -19.07 -32.40
C SER A 28 4.84 -17.73 -33.13
N ILE A 29 4.73 -17.75 -34.46
CA ILE A 29 4.59 -16.52 -35.26
C ILE A 29 3.23 -15.86 -35.01
N ALA A 30 2.14 -16.60 -34.79
CA ALA A 30 0.84 -16.03 -34.41
C ALA A 30 0.86 -15.38 -33.01
N LEU A 31 1.53 -16.01 -32.04
CA LEU A 31 1.69 -15.46 -30.69
C LEU A 31 2.59 -14.21 -30.69
N ILE A 32 3.68 -14.22 -31.47
CA ILE A 32 4.56 -13.06 -31.65
C ILE A 32 3.84 -11.95 -32.44
N SER A 33 3.05 -12.28 -33.46
CA SER A 33 2.27 -11.30 -34.24
C SER A 33 1.15 -10.66 -33.42
N LEU A 34 0.53 -11.38 -32.48
CA LEU A 34 -0.41 -10.82 -31.50
C LEU A 34 0.29 -9.89 -30.49
N LEU A 35 1.57 -10.12 -30.18
CA LEU A 35 2.36 -9.24 -29.31
C LEU A 35 2.94 -8.01 -30.05
N PHE A 36 3.06 -8.05 -31.38
CA PHE A 36 3.65 -6.97 -32.19
C PHE A 36 2.62 -6.12 -32.96
N THR A 37 1.41 -6.60 -33.23
CA THR A 37 0.36 -5.79 -33.89
C THR A 37 -0.19 -4.67 -33.01
N GLU A 38 -0.09 -4.76 -31.68
CA GLU A 38 -0.41 -3.63 -30.78
C GLU A 38 0.64 -2.49 -30.82
N ARG A 39 1.87 -2.73 -31.31
CA ARG A 39 2.91 -1.69 -31.33
C ARG A 39 2.77 -0.66 -32.46
N ILE A 40 1.98 -0.91 -33.50
CA ILE A 40 1.91 -0.01 -34.67
C ILE A 40 0.73 0.98 -34.58
N SER A 41 -0.34 0.65 -33.86
CA SER A 41 -1.49 1.58 -33.68
C SER A 41 -1.26 2.67 -32.61
N ILE A 42 -0.13 2.63 -31.89
CA ILE A 42 0.16 3.55 -30.77
C ILE A 42 1.01 4.77 -31.20
N ILE A 43 1.53 4.81 -32.43
CA ILE A 43 2.36 5.92 -32.92
C ILE A 43 1.52 7.10 -33.49
N LEU A 44 0.19 6.99 -33.54
CA LEU A 44 -0.70 8.03 -34.12
C LEU A 44 -1.84 8.53 -33.20
N SER A 45 -1.76 8.34 -31.88
CA SER A 45 -2.72 9.00 -30.95
C SER A 45 -2.03 9.71 -29.78
N SER A 46 -1.18 10.68 -30.11
CA SER A 46 -0.89 11.78 -29.19
C SER A 46 -2.15 12.62 -29.00
N ASN A 47 -2.94 12.35 -27.96
CA ASN A 47 -3.93 13.30 -27.45
C ASN A 47 -3.97 13.31 -25.92
N PRO A 48 -3.72 14.47 -25.27
CA PRO A 48 -3.82 14.63 -23.84
C PRO A 48 -5.30 14.83 -23.47
N PHE A 49 -5.96 13.78 -22.99
CA PHE A 49 -7.33 13.87 -22.46
C PHE A 49 -7.31 14.12 -20.94
N PHE A 50 -6.71 15.24 -20.53
CA PHE A 50 -7.23 16.02 -19.40
C PHE A 50 -7.85 17.27 -20.02
N LYS A 51 -9.18 17.35 -20.03
CA LYS A 51 -9.88 18.59 -20.40
C LYS A 51 -9.51 19.64 -19.37
N HIS A 52 -8.53 20.48 -19.67
CA HIS A 52 -8.36 21.76 -18.99
C HIS A 52 -9.63 22.59 -19.22
N LYS A 53 -10.54 22.63 -18.25
CA LYS A 53 -11.42 23.78 -18.11
C LYS A 53 -10.58 24.90 -17.53
N SER A 54 -10.42 25.97 -18.30
CA SER A 54 -9.88 27.23 -17.81
C SER A 54 -10.74 27.72 -16.63
N CYS A 55 -10.13 27.83 -15.45
CA CYS A 55 -10.77 28.45 -14.30
C CYS A 55 -10.85 29.97 -14.52
N SER A 56 -12.07 30.47 -14.71
CA SER A 56 -12.37 31.89 -14.60
C SER A 56 -12.23 32.32 -13.14
N ARG A 57 -11.23 33.15 -12.83
CA ARG A 57 -11.14 33.85 -11.53
C ARG A 57 -12.39 34.70 -11.32
N ARG A 58 -13.30 34.29 -10.43
CA ARG A 58 -14.29 35.21 -9.86
C ARG A 58 -13.64 35.95 -8.69
N ALA A 59 -13.18 37.17 -8.95
CA ALA A 59 -12.89 38.12 -7.89
C ALA A 59 -14.22 38.65 -7.34
N ALA A 60 -14.58 38.27 -6.11
CA ALA A 60 -15.68 38.90 -5.39
C ALA A 60 -15.12 40.03 -4.51
N SER A 61 -15.51 41.27 -4.82
CA SER A 61 -15.20 42.46 -4.05
C SER A 61 -15.87 42.41 -2.68
N VAL A 62 -15.09 42.47 -1.60
CA VAL A 62 -15.62 42.62 -0.24
C VAL A 62 -15.85 44.10 0.05
N THR A 63 -17.12 44.51 0.10
CA THR A 63 -17.52 45.81 0.66
C THR A 63 -17.59 45.66 2.19
N ARG A 64 -16.66 46.30 2.92
CA ARG A 64 -16.73 46.39 4.39
C ARG A 64 -17.81 47.39 4.79
N LYS A 65 -18.89 46.91 5.44
CA LYS A 65 -19.69 47.74 6.34
C LYS A 65 -19.22 47.48 7.77
N ASN A 66 -18.72 48.53 8.41
CA ASN A 66 -18.48 48.59 9.84
C ASN A 66 -19.83 48.65 10.55
N ASP A 67 -20.11 47.70 11.43
CA ASP A 67 -20.93 48.00 12.60
C ASP A 67 -20.33 47.33 13.84
N ARG A 68 -20.04 48.19 14.82
CA ARG A 68 -19.55 47.84 16.14
C ARG A 68 -20.77 47.47 16.98
N ASN A 69 -20.77 46.27 17.57
CA ASN A 69 -21.24 46.08 18.94
C ASN A 69 -20.72 44.74 19.48
N ALA A 70 -20.07 44.83 20.63
CA ALA A 70 -19.40 43.72 21.30
C ALA A 70 -20.36 43.05 22.28
N THR A 71 -20.60 41.76 22.06
CA THR A 71 -21.11 40.82 23.07
C THR A 71 -20.22 39.58 23.02
N LYS A 72 -19.63 39.24 24.18
CA LYS A 72 -18.82 38.03 24.38
C LYS A 72 -19.71 36.79 24.27
N GLU A 73 -19.71 36.15 23.11
CA GLU A 73 -20.16 34.76 22.98
C GLU A 73 -18.95 33.83 22.86
N LYS A 74 -19.04 32.68 23.52
CA LYS A 74 -18.07 31.59 23.43
C LYS A 74 -17.92 31.19 21.97
N ILE A 75 -16.71 31.29 21.44
CA ILE A 75 -16.36 30.78 20.11
C ILE A 75 -16.42 29.26 20.18
N ASP A 76 -17.48 28.70 19.62
CA ASP A 76 -17.58 27.31 19.20
C ASP A 76 -16.69 27.12 17.96
N ASP A 77 -15.62 26.36 18.09
CA ASP A 77 -14.64 26.08 17.03
C ASP A 77 -15.15 24.98 16.05
N SER A 78 -16.46 24.78 15.99
CA SER A 78 -17.12 23.74 15.18
C SER A 78 -17.66 24.23 13.83
N ILE A 79 -17.31 25.44 13.39
CA ILE A 79 -17.59 25.85 12.00
C ILE A 79 -16.63 25.08 11.08
N VAL A 80 -17.02 23.85 10.77
CA VAL A 80 -16.72 23.21 9.51
C VAL A 80 -17.10 24.24 8.45
N ASP A 81 -16.10 24.82 7.78
CA ASP A 81 -16.34 25.69 6.65
C ASP A 81 -16.88 24.81 5.52
N ASP A 82 -18.20 24.57 5.54
CA ASP A 82 -18.97 23.79 4.55
C ASP A 82 -18.86 24.36 3.12
N ARG A 83 -18.05 25.41 2.91
CA ARG A 83 -17.77 26.00 1.60
C ARG A 83 -16.70 25.26 0.80
N PHE A 84 -15.99 24.29 1.38
CA PHE A 84 -15.06 23.43 0.65
C PHE A 84 -15.41 21.95 0.85
N VAL A 85 -16.31 21.44 0.02
CA VAL A 85 -16.44 19.99 -0.19
C VAL A 85 -15.21 19.55 -0.98
N PHE A 86 -14.39 18.66 -0.42
CA PHE A 86 -13.29 18.05 -1.17
C PHE A 86 -13.89 17.21 -2.30
N ASP A 87 -13.54 17.55 -3.54
CA ASP A 87 -13.86 16.74 -4.71
C ASP A 87 -12.58 16.00 -5.15
N PRO A 88 -12.50 14.68 -4.98
CA PRO A 88 -11.38 13.87 -5.46
C PRO A 88 -11.10 14.02 -6.96
N GLU A 89 -12.10 14.39 -7.77
CA GLU A 89 -11.95 14.55 -9.22
C GLU A 89 -11.36 15.92 -9.60
N GLU A 90 -11.50 16.93 -8.72
CA GLU A 90 -10.95 18.27 -8.93
C GLU A 90 -9.63 18.49 -8.16
N CYS A 91 -9.37 17.70 -7.12
CA CYS A 91 -8.21 17.85 -6.24
C CYS A 91 -7.17 16.75 -6.47
N ASN A 92 -6.10 17.12 -7.17
CA ASN A 92 -4.95 16.24 -7.33
C ASN A 92 -4.07 16.24 -6.07
N VAL A 93 -4.18 15.19 -5.25
CA VAL A 93 -3.36 15.01 -4.04
C VAL A 93 -1.91 14.58 -4.32
N GLU A 94 -1.56 14.25 -5.55
CA GLU A 94 -0.22 13.77 -5.95
C GLU A 94 0.83 14.88 -5.94
N ASN A 95 0.43 16.09 -6.34
CA ASN A 95 1.30 17.26 -6.43
C ASN A 95 1.06 18.16 -5.23
N GLY A 96 2.13 18.47 -4.51
CA GLY A 96 2.06 19.22 -3.27
C GLY A 96 3.42 19.35 -2.61
N LYS A 97 3.39 19.82 -1.37
CA LYS A 97 4.58 19.97 -0.53
C LYS A 97 4.26 19.66 0.91
N TRP A 98 5.26 19.20 1.64
CA TRP A 98 5.17 19.10 3.09
C TRP A 98 5.41 20.49 3.70
N VAL A 99 4.52 20.90 4.61
CA VAL A 99 4.64 22.14 5.35
C VAL A 99 4.79 21.80 6.83
N PHE A 100 5.83 22.37 7.44
CA PHE A 100 6.09 22.16 8.85
C PHE A 100 5.20 23.07 9.70
N ASN A 101 4.54 22.49 10.69
CA ASN A 101 3.59 23.16 11.57
C ASN A 101 3.69 22.60 12.99
N ARG A 102 4.45 23.31 13.84
CA ARG A 102 4.67 22.96 15.26
C ARG A 102 3.41 22.99 16.12
N SER A 103 2.37 23.67 15.65
CA SER A 103 1.11 23.80 16.38
C SER A 103 0.25 22.54 16.28
N ILE A 104 0.51 21.67 15.30
CA ILE A 104 -0.20 20.40 15.17
C ILE A 104 0.04 19.54 16.39
N ARG A 105 -1.04 18.91 16.82
CA ARG A 105 -1.04 17.83 17.79
C ARG A 105 -1.57 16.59 17.08
N PRO A 106 -0.75 15.54 16.90
CA PRO A 106 -1.25 14.26 16.44
C PRO A 106 -2.40 13.77 17.34
N PHE A 107 -3.36 13.03 16.78
CA PHE A 107 -4.52 12.51 17.51
C PHE A 107 -4.15 11.53 18.63
N TYR A 108 -2.95 10.98 18.57
CA TYR A 108 -2.43 9.98 19.50
C TYR A 108 -0.90 10.07 19.59
N SER A 109 -0.34 9.35 20.55
CA SER A 109 1.09 9.03 20.64
C SER A 109 1.28 7.52 20.68
N ASP A 110 2.48 7.05 20.40
CA ASP A 110 2.83 5.63 20.56
C ASP A 110 2.86 5.13 22.01
N ARG A 111 2.74 6.05 22.97
CA ARG A 111 2.55 5.75 24.39
C ARG A 111 1.08 5.69 24.78
N SER A 112 0.20 6.43 24.10
CA SER A 112 -1.21 6.53 24.44
C SER A 112 -2.08 5.51 23.71
N CYS A 113 -1.81 5.20 22.44
CA CYS A 113 -2.59 4.22 21.70
C CYS A 113 -2.13 2.79 22.03
N PRO A 114 -2.98 1.92 22.62
CA PRO A 114 -2.58 0.58 23.02
C PRO A 114 -2.52 -0.42 21.85
N TYR A 115 -2.96 -0.01 20.66
CA TYR A 115 -3.10 -0.89 19.49
C TYR A 115 -1.93 -0.81 18.51
N LEU A 116 -0.87 -0.06 18.82
CA LEU A 116 0.34 -0.03 18.02
C LEU A 116 1.24 -1.22 18.30
N ASP A 117 1.88 -1.71 17.24
CA ASP A 117 2.94 -2.70 17.34
C ASP A 117 4.21 -2.01 17.81
N ARG A 118 5.07 -2.77 18.51
CA ARG A 118 6.38 -2.26 18.91
C ARG A 118 7.17 -1.79 17.69
N GLN A 119 7.08 -2.50 16.55
CA GLN A 119 7.75 -2.15 15.30
C GLN A 119 7.62 -0.67 14.89
N VAL A 120 6.46 -0.04 15.14
CA VAL A 120 6.15 1.34 14.68
C VAL A 120 6.12 2.37 15.82
N SER A 121 6.36 1.94 17.07
CA SER A 121 6.28 2.75 18.29
C SER A 121 7.62 3.43 18.62
N CYS A 122 8.11 4.30 17.73
CA CYS A 122 9.49 4.79 17.76
C CYS A 122 9.92 5.53 19.04
N VAL A 123 9.11 6.46 19.54
CA VAL A 123 9.42 7.25 20.75
C VAL A 123 9.35 6.35 21.98
N LYS A 124 8.41 5.40 22.01
CA LYS A 124 8.36 4.35 23.03
C LYS A 124 9.58 3.42 22.99
N ASN A 125 10.17 3.22 21.82
CA ASN A 125 11.38 2.40 21.62
C ASN A 125 12.70 3.19 21.80
N GLY A 126 12.62 4.47 22.17
CA GLY A 126 13.77 5.30 22.51
C GLY A 126 14.20 6.31 21.44
N ARG A 127 13.38 6.57 20.41
CA ARG A 127 13.63 7.69 19.49
C ARG A 127 13.58 9.00 20.29
N PRO A 128 14.64 9.82 20.29
CA PRO A 128 14.71 11.00 21.14
C PRO A 128 13.73 12.08 20.66
N ASP A 129 13.26 12.91 21.59
CA ASP A 129 12.32 14.00 21.27
C ASP A 129 12.92 15.01 20.28
N SER A 130 14.25 15.20 20.30
CA SER A 130 14.97 16.04 19.32
C SER A 130 14.92 15.50 17.89
N ASP A 131 14.59 14.23 17.69
CA ASP A 131 14.36 13.57 16.39
C ASP A 131 12.88 13.18 16.24
N SER A 132 11.97 13.99 16.78
CA SER A 132 10.53 13.73 16.71
C SER A 132 9.71 14.79 15.97
N ASP A 133 10.41 15.69 15.27
CA ASP A 133 9.82 16.74 14.41
C ASP A 133 9.11 16.16 13.16
N TYR A 134 9.39 14.90 12.79
CA TYR A 134 8.71 14.21 11.69
C TYR A 134 7.17 14.17 11.85
N ARG A 135 6.65 14.30 13.07
CA ARG A 135 5.20 14.30 13.38
C ARG A 135 4.51 15.64 13.08
N HIS A 136 5.27 16.69 12.80
CA HIS A 136 4.77 18.06 12.64
C HIS A 136 4.73 18.52 11.16
N TRP A 137 4.72 17.59 10.22
CA TRP A 137 4.62 17.89 8.79
C TRP A 137 3.22 17.58 8.28
N GLU A 138 2.60 18.52 7.56
CA GLU A 138 1.32 18.37 6.85
C GLU A 138 1.56 18.35 5.35
N TRP A 139 0.87 17.45 4.64
CA TRP A 139 0.83 17.49 3.20
C TRP A 139 -0.16 18.56 2.73
N GLN A 140 0.31 19.48 1.89
CA GLN A 140 -0.52 20.48 1.23
C GLN A 140 -0.47 20.26 -0.28
N PRO A 141 -1.56 19.76 -0.89
CA PRO A 141 -1.69 19.72 -2.34
C PRO A 141 -1.54 21.13 -2.96
N GLU A 142 -1.07 21.22 -4.21
CA GLU A 142 -0.87 22.52 -4.88
C GLU A 142 -2.20 23.19 -5.27
N ASP A 143 -3.18 22.40 -5.71
CA ASP A 143 -4.40 22.90 -6.37
C ASP A 143 -5.63 22.95 -5.44
N CYS A 144 -5.49 22.48 -4.20
CA CYS A 144 -6.62 22.29 -3.28
C CYS A 144 -6.17 22.20 -1.82
N THR A 145 -7.14 22.34 -0.91
CA THR A 145 -6.91 22.12 0.52
C THR A 145 -7.37 20.71 0.88
N LEU A 146 -6.46 19.88 1.39
CA LEU A 146 -6.82 18.58 1.94
C LEU A 146 -7.52 18.78 3.30
N PRO A 147 -8.78 18.33 3.49
CA PRO A 147 -9.50 18.48 4.75
C PRO A 147 -8.74 17.80 5.89
N ARG A 148 -8.73 18.41 7.08
CA ARG A 148 -8.18 17.76 8.27
C ARG A 148 -8.94 16.47 8.56
N PHE A 149 -8.22 15.47 9.05
CA PHE A 149 -8.87 14.23 9.47
C PHE A 149 -9.85 14.50 10.61
N ASN A 150 -11.07 13.99 10.48
CA ASN A 150 -12.08 14.07 11.52
C ASN A 150 -12.47 12.63 11.94
N PRO A 151 -12.10 12.20 13.17
CA PRO A 151 -12.37 10.83 13.62
C PRO A 151 -13.86 10.52 13.75
N GLU A 152 -14.68 11.52 14.11
CA GLU A 152 -16.13 11.34 14.20
C GLU A 152 -16.74 11.14 12.81
N LEU A 153 -16.38 11.98 11.83
CA LEU A 153 -16.81 11.82 10.45
C LEU A 153 -16.41 10.45 9.88
N MET A 154 -15.19 10.01 10.16
CA MET A 154 -14.71 8.68 9.77
C MET A 154 -15.61 7.58 10.35
N LEU A 155 -15.88 7.59 11.66
CA LEU A 155 -16.73 6.58 12.29
C LEU A 155 -18.18 6.64 11.81
N GLN A 156 -18.72 7.83 11.53
CA GLN A 156 -20.05 7.98 10.93
C GLN A 156 -20.11 7.39 9.52
N LYS A 157 -19.10 7.62 8.68
CA LYS A 157 -18.99 6.98 7.36
C LYS A 157 -18.87 5.47 7.44
N LEU A 158 -18.31 4.93 8.52
CA LEU A 158 -18.20 3.49 8.79
C LEU A 158 -19.39 2.88 9.53
N ARG A 159 -20.42 3.66 9.88
CA ARG A 159 -21.55 3.15 10.65
C ARG A 159 -22.22 1.98 9.91
N ASN A 160 -22.39 0.85 10.61
CA ASN A 160 -22.90 -0.42 10.09
C ASN A 160 -22.08 -1.02 8.94
N LYS A 161 -20.79 -0.70 8.84
CA LYS A 161 -19.90 -1.18 7.76
C LYS A 161 -18.68 -1.91 8.29
N ARG A 162 -18.13 -2.76 7.43
CA ARG A 162 -16.81 -3.38 7.56
C ARG A 162 -15.83 -2.68 6.62
N LEU A 163 -14.78 -2.11 7.19
CA LEU A 163 -13.61 -1.62 6.46
C LEU A 163 -12.49 -2.65 6.63
N MET A 164 -11.89 -3.11 5.53
CA MET A 164 -10.76 -4.04 5.58
C MET A 164 -9.57 -3.52 4.76
N PHE A 165 -8.44 -3.39 5.43
CA PHE A 165 -7.13 -3.21 4.84
C PHE A 165 -6.54 -4.57 4.50
N VAL A 166 -6.15 -4.79 3.25
CA VAL A 166 -5.59 -6.05 2.75
C VAL A 166 -4.23 -5.77 2.13
N GLY A 167 -3.18 -6.43 2.62
CA GLY A 167 -1.86 -6.21 2.06
C GLY A 167 -0.68 -6.64 2.93
N ASP A 168 0.45 -6.00 2.65
CA ASP A 168 1.72 -6.22 3.35
C ASP A 168 1.82 -5.44 4.68
N SER A 169 3.03 -5.37 5.25
CA SER A 169 3.27 -4.71 6.54
C SER A 169 3.07 -3.19 6.51
N LEU A 170 3.15 -2.54 5.34
CA LEU A 170 2.90 -1.11 5.22
C LEU A 170 1.40 -0.83 5.26
N GLN A 171 0.61 -1.71 4.66
CA GLN A 171 -0.84 -1.67 4.78
C GLN A 171 -1.30 -1.91 6.22
N ARG A 172 -0.60 -2.79 6.96
CA ARG A 172 -0.80 -2.92 8.42
C ARG A 172 -0.51 -1.61 9.14
N GLY A 173 0.58 -0.92 8.78
CA GLY A 173 0.90 0.41 9.32
C GLY A 173 -0.21 1.44 9.10
N GLN A 174 -0.79 1.49 7.89
CA GLN A 174 -1.93 2.35 7.60
C GLN A 174 -3.16 1.99 8.45
N TRP A 175 -3.47 0.70 8.60
CA TRP A 175 -4.55 0.23 9.48
C TRP A 175 -4.33 0.62 10.94
N GLN A 176 -3.12 0.42 11.49
CA GLN A 176 -2.80 0.77 12.87
C GLN A 176 -2.92 2.27 13.12
N SER A 177 -2.46 3.08 12.16
CA SER A 177 -2.65 4.53 12.19
C SER A 177 -4.14 4.87 12.27
N LEU A 178 -4.98 4.33 11.38
CA LEU A 178 -6.40 4.66 11.37
C LEU A 178 -7.09 4.27 12.68
N VAL A 179 -6.80 3.08 13.21
CA VAL A 179 -7.32 2.62 14.51
C VAL A 179 -6.95 3.63 15.59
N CYS A 180 -5.69 4.05 15.68
CA CYS A 180 -5.26 5.01 16.70
C CYS A 180 -5.80 6.42 16.49
N MET A 181 -6.08 6.83 15.26
CA MET A 181 -6.70 8.12 14.98
C MET A 181 -8.16 8.19 15.43
N VAL A 182 -8.90 7.07 15.44
CA VAL A 182 -10.32 7.03 15.82
C VAL A 182 -10.57 6.52 17.24
N GLU A 183 -9.68 5.70 17.81
CA GLU A 183 -9.90 5.07 19.12
C GLU A 183 -10.02 6.08 20.26
N SER A 184 -9.30 7.20 20.16
CA SER A 184 -9.23 8.22 21.22
C SER A 184 -10.58 8.90 21.52
N ILE A 185 -11.53 8.86 20.57
CA ILE A 185 -12.89 9.40 20.74
C ILE A 185 -13.92 8.33 21.12
N ILE A 186 -13.52 7.05 21.21
CA ILE A 186 -14.41 5.94 21.55
C ILE A 186 -14.19 5.57 23.02
N PRO A 187 -15.24 5.53 23.87
CA PRO A 187 -15.10 5.07 25.24
C PRO A 187 -14.48 3.67 25.32
N GLN A 188 -13.55 3.43 26.27
CA GLN A 188 -12.79 2.17 26.36
C GLN A 188 -13.67 0.91 26.39
N ASN A 189 -14.82 0.95 27.07
CA ASN A 189 -15.76 -0.18 27.14
C ASN A 189 -16.58 -0.39 25.84
N LYS A 190 -16.54 0.58 24.91
CA LYS A 190 -17.24 0.60 23.62
C LYS A 190 -16.33 0.25 22.43
N GLN A 191 -15.07 -0.10 22.70
CA GLN A 191 -14.15 -0.62 21.70
C GLN A 191 -13.59 -1.99 22.08
N SER A 192 -13.06 -2.72 21.09
CA SER A 192 -12.37 -3.99 21.30
C SER A 192 -11.47 -4.33 20.13
N MET A 193 -10.39 -5.06 20.38
CA MET A 193 -9.45 -5.54 19.38
C MET A 193 -9.30 -7.05 19.47
N ARG A 194 -9.50 -7.76 18.37
CA ARG A 194 -9.18 -9.18 18.22
C ARG A 194 -8.05 -9.32 17.20
N ARG A 195 -6.87 -9.75 17.65
CA ARG A 195 -5.72 -9.98 16.78
C ARG A 195 -5.59 -11.46 16.46
N GLY A 196 -5.74 -11.80 15.18
CA GLY A 196 -5.44 -13.12 14.64
C GLY A 196 -4.14 -13.10 13.84
N ARG A 197 -3.69 -14.28 13.41
CA ARG A 197 -2.48 -14.43 12.60
C ARG A 197 -2.64 -13.79 11.22
N ALA A 198 -3.74 -14.07 10.54
CA ALA A 198 -4.06 -13.48 9.24
C ALA A 198 -5.01 -12.28 9.37
N LEU A 199 -6.04 -12.37 10.21
CA LEU A 199 -7.08 -11.33 10.35
C LEU A 199 -7.06 -10.68 11.73
N SER A 200 -6.90 -9.36 11.76
CA SER A 200 -7.11 -8.52 12.94
C SER A 200 -8.36 -7.67 12.79
N VAL A 201 -9.17 -7.55 13.84
CA VAL A 201 -10.46 -6.86 13.83
C VAL A 201 -10.53 -5.90 15.01
N PHE A 202 -10.54 -4.60 14.72
CA PHE A 202 -10.95 -3.58 15.67
C PHE A 202 -12.45 -3.31 15.52
N ARG A 203 -13.19 -3.19 16.62
CA ARG A 203 -14.64 -2.97 16.61
C ARG A 203 -15.01 -1.74 17.43
N ALA A 204 -15.66 -0.78 16.78
CA ALA A 204 -16.29 0.38 17.39
C ALA A 204 -17.78 0.07 17.61
N LYS A 205 -18.15 -0.31 18.84
CA LYS A 205 -19.45 -0.95 19.14
C LYS A 205 -20.64 -0.01 18.89
N GLU A 206 -20.53 1.27 19.24
CA GLU A 206 -21.62 2.27 19.10
C GLU A 206 -21.92 2.66 17.65
N TYR A 207 -20.95 2.44 16.76
CA TYR A 207 -21.10 2.64 15.32
C TYR A 207 -21.49 1.35 14.61
N ASN A 208 -21.50 0.21 15.32
CA ASN A 208 -21.62 -1.11 14.71
C ASN A 208 -20.64 -1.28 13.52
N ALA A 209 -19.42 -0.80 13.70
CA ALA A 209 -18.40 -0.71 12.66
C ALA A 209 -17.18 -1.57 12.99
N THR A 210 -16.50 -2.09 11.96
CA THR A 210 -15.20 -2.76 12.10
C THR A 210 -14.14 -2.12 11.20
N ILE A 211 -12.92 -2.07 11.72
CA ILE A 211 -11.71 -1.66 11.02
C ILE A 211 -10.73 -2.84 11.08
N GLU A 212 -10.60 -3.54 9.96
CA GLU A 212 -9.98 -4.86 9.85
C GLU A 212 -8.66 -4.76 9.09
N PHE A 213 -7.70 -5.62 9.44
CA PHE A 213 -6.49 -5.87 8.67
C PHE A 213 -6.38 -7.35 8.34
N TYR A 214 -6.24 -7.66 7.05
CA TYR A 214 -5.98 -9.01 6.56
C TYR A 214 -4.58 -9.07 5.93
N TRP A 215 -3.74 -9.94 6.48
CA TRP A 215 -2.40 -10.21 5.99
C TRP A 215 -2.47 -10.96 4.66
N ASP A 216 -2.09 -10.25 3.61
CA ASP A 216 -1.92 -10.81 2.28
C ASP A 216 -0.87 -9.98 1.53
N PRO A 217 0.42 -10.23 1.77
CA PRO A 217 1.49 -9.36 1.30
C PRO A 217 1.65 -9.34 -0.22
N PHE A 218 1.10 -10.33 -0.93
CA PHE A 218 1.21 -10.48 -2.38
C PHE A 218 -0.13 -10.38 -3.11
N LEU A 219 -1.26 -10.29 -2.39
CA LEU A 219 -2.64 -10.40 -2.86
C LEU A 219 -3.04 -11.77 -3.44
N VAL A 220 -2.07 -12.66 -3.61
CA VAL A 220 -2.20 -14.01 -4.16
C VAL A 220 -1.62 -15.01 -3.17
N GLU A 221 -2.08 -16.24 -3.24
CA GLU A 221 -1.65 -17.27 -2.29
C GLU A 221 -0.13 -17.46 -2.31
N SER A 222 0.47 -17.61 -1.13
CA SER A 222 1.91 -17.80 -0.98
C SER A 222 2.26 -18.72 0.18
N ASN A 223 3.49 -19.24 0.17
CA ASN A 223 4.01 -19.97 1.34
C ASN A 223 4.31 -19.06 2.55
N SER A 224 4.02 -17.76 2.46
CA SER A 224 4.24 -16.76 3.52
C SER A 224 2.95 -16.18 4.13
N ASP A 225 1.79 -16.77 3.82
CA ASP A 225 0.48 -16.27 4.27
C ASP A 225 0.21 -16.56 5.76
N LEU A 226 0.75 -17.66 6.27
CA LEU A 226 0.62 -18.07 7.67
C LEU A 226 1.93 -17.97 8.43
N HIS A 227 3.00 -18.53 7.85
CA HIS A 227 4.32 -18.53 8.45
C HIS A 227 5.23 -17.69 7.56
N ILE A 228 5.60 -16.50 8.04
CA ILE A 228 6.43 -15.56 7.28
C ILE A 228 7.77 -16.22 6.96
N VAL A 229 8.03 -16.45 5.67
CA VAL A 229 9.33 -16.88 5.19
C VAL A 229 10.25 -15.65 5.13
N ILE A 230 11.21 -15.62 6.05
CA ILE A 230 12.11 -14.46 6.26
C ILE A 230 12.98 -14.23 5.03
N ASN A 231 13.58 -15.28 4.48
CA ASN A 231 14.44 -15.20 3.30
C ASN A 231 13.58 -15.02 2.03
N PRO A 232 13.70 -13.89 1.31
CA PRO A 232 12.90 -13.64 0.12
C PRO A 232 13.10 -14.69 -0.99
N LYS A 233 14.28 -15.33 -1.07
CA LYS A 233 14.58 -16.37 -2.07
C LYS A 233 13.79 -17.66 -1.88
N ASP A 234 13.23 -17.87 -0.69
CA ASP A 234 12.49 -19.08 -0.33
C ASP A 234 10.97 -18.87 -0.43
N ARG A 235 10.54 -17.66 -0.80
CA ARG A 235 9.13 -17.34 -1.01
C ARG A 235 8.65 -17.90 -2.33
N ILE A 236 7.47 -18.51 -2.32
CA ILE A 236 6.83 -19.13 -3.49
C ILE A 236 5.39 -18.61 -3.57
N LEU A 237 5.00 -18.10 -4.75
CA LEU A 237 3.71 -17.45 -4.99
C LEU A 237 2.89 -18.23 -6.02
N LYS A 238 1.63 -18.47 -5.70
CA LYS A 238 0.61 -18.98 -6.62
C LYS A 238 -0.04 -17.83 -7.36
N VAL A 239 0.65 -17.33 -8.38
CA VAL A 239 0.31 -16.04 -9.01
C VAL A 239 -1.06 -16.01 -9.71
N ASP A 240 -1.67 -17.17 -9.96
CA ASP A 240 -2.98 -17.34 -10.58
C ASP A 240 -4.13 -17.60 -9.58
N SER A 241 -3.90 -17.44 -8.27
CA SER A 241 -4.89 -17.79 -7.25
C SER A 241 -5.02 -16.79 -6.11
N VAL A 242 -6.26 -16.38 -5.85
CA VAL A 242 -6.65 -15.56 -4.68
C VAL A 242 -7.73 -16.24 -3.84
N ALA A 243 -8.06 -17.51 -4.15
CA ALA A 243 -9.30 -18.14 -3.68
C ALA A 243 -9.37 -18.20 -2.14
N LYS A 244 -8.28 -18.62 -1.48
CA LYS A 244 -8.22 -18.65 -0.01
C LYS A 244 -8.37 -17.27 0.63
N HIS A 245 -7.81 -16.23 0.02
CA HIS A 245 -7.87 -14.87 0.54
C HIS A 245 -9.25 -14.24 0.34
N ALA A 246 -9.85 -14.48 -0.83
CA ALA A 246 -11.15 -13.98 -1.24
C ALA A 246 -12.29 -14.37 -0.29
N GLU A 247 -12.18 -15.50 0.41
CA GLU A 247 -13.13 -15.91 1.45
C GLU A 247 -13.28 -14.86 2.56
N HIS A 248 -12.21 -14.09 2.84
CA HIS A 248 -12.22 -13.04 3.84
C HIS A 248 -12.68 -11.69 3.30
N TRP A 249 -12.43 -11.41 2.02
CA TRP A 249 -12.76 -10.14 1.36
C TRP A 249 -14.24 -10.06 1.01
N THR A 250 -14.86 -11.20 0.73
CA THR A 250 -16.26 -11.29 0.31
C THR A 250 -17.19 -10.70 1.38
N GLY A 251 -18.10 -9.81 0.95
CA GLY A 251 -19.07 -9.18 1.84
C GLY A 251 -18.52 -8.05 2.72
N VAL A 252 -17.30 -7.58 2.47
CA VAL A 252 -16.76 -6.35 3.08
C VAL A 252 -17.33 -5.12 2.33
N ASP A 253 -17.70 -4.06 3.06
CA ASP A 253 -18.27 -2.83 2.48
C ASP A 253 -17.21 -1.92 1.86
N ILE A 254 -16.02 -1.86 2.46
CA ILE A 254 -14.90 -1.03 1.98
C ILE A 254 -13.62 -1.86 2.03
N LEU A 255 -13.04 -2.13 0.87
CA LEU A 255 -11.76 -2.84 0.73
C LEU A 255 -10.67 -1.85 0.35
N VAL A 256 -9.55 -1.87 1.08
CA VAL A 256 -8.35 -1.07 0.78
C VAL A 256 -7.20 -2.04 0.57
N PHE A 257 -6.78 -2.21 -0.68
CA PHE A 257 -5.70 -3.12 -1.06
C PHE A 257 -4.36 -2.40 -1.17
N ASN A 258 -3.27 -3.11 -0.87
CA ASN A 258 -1.91 -2.67 -1.16
C ASN A 258 -0.99 -3.90 -1.31
N THR A 259 -0.02 -3.82 -2.21
CA THR A 259 1.08 -4.78 -2.24
C THR A 259 2.27 -4.16 -2.96
N PHE A 260 3.42 -4.09 -2.30
CA PHE A 260 4.62 -3.54 -2.92
C PHE A 260 5.92 -4.06 -2.33
N VAL A 261 6.18 -3.86 -1.04
CA VAL A 261 7.58 -3.89 -0.55
C VAL A 261 8.19 -5.28 -0.63
N TRP A 262 7.36 -6.33 -0.56
CA TRP A 262 7.81 -7.72 -0.67
C TRP A 262 8.25 -8.12 -2.07
N TRP A 263 7.82 -7.37 -3.11
CA TRP A 263 8.28 -7.53 -4.48
C TRP A 263 9.63 -6.86 -4.73
N MET A 264 10.05 -5.95 -3.83
CA MET A 264 11.28 -5.16 -3.94
C MET A 264 12.49 -5.86 -3.31
N SER A 265 12.53 -7.20 -3.34
CA SER A 265 13.61 -8.00 -2.73
C SER A 265 14.92 -7.98 -3.54
N GLY A 266 14.88 -7.55 -4.80
CA GLY A 266 16.00 -7.63 -5.74
C GLY A 266 16.23 -9.01 -6.35
N TYR A 267 15.38 -9.99 -6.04
CA TYR A 267 15.44 -11.34 -6.59
C TYR A 267 14.33 -11.60 -7.60
N THR A 268 14.50 -12.65 -8.40
CA THR A 268 13.42 -13.29 -9.13
C THR A 268 12.38 -13.86 -8.16
N ILE A 269 11.14 -13.93 -8.62
CA ILE A 269 10.00 -14.41 -7.85
C ILE A 269 9.65 -15.81 -8.31
N LYS A 270 9.76 -16.79 -7.40
CA LYS A 270 9.33 -18.16 -7.62
C LYS A 270 7.81 -18.19 -7.74
N SER A 271 7.34 -18.32 -8.97
CA SER A 271 5.94 -18.18 -9.35
C SER A 271 5.45 -19.52 -9.89
N TYR A 272 4.34 -20.01 -9.34
CA TYR A 272 3.67 -21.21 -9.85
C TYR A 272 2.22 -20.90 -10.22
N TRP A 273 1.69 -21.64 -11.20
CA TRP A 273 0.32 -21.55 -11.70
C TRP A 273 -0.14 -22.94 -12.15
N GLY A 274 -1.42 -23.26 -11.93
CA GLY A 274 -1.98 -24.57 -12.30
C GLY A 274 -1.13 -25.78 -11.88
N GLN A 275 -0.88 -26.67 -12.85
CA GLN A 275 0.09 -27.79 -12.79
C GLN A 275 1.01 -27.67 -14.02
N PHE A 276 2.34 -27.80 -13.83
CA PHE A 276 3.28 -27.67 -14.94
C PHE A 276 3.18 -28.85 -15.94
N PRO A 277 3.40 -28.64 -17.25
CA PRO A 277 3.18 -29.65 -18.30
C PRO A 277 3.99 -30.94 -18.15
N ASN A 278 5.05 -30.92 -17.35
CA ASN A 278 5.90 -32.08 -17.03
C ASN A 278 5.41 -32.88 -15.82
N GLY A 279 4.34 -32.46 -15.14
CA GLY A 279 3.81 -33.14 -13.94
C GLY A 279 4.71 -32.97 -12.71
N GLU A 280 5.73 -32.10 -12.76
CA GLU A 280 6.53 -31.76 -11.59
C GLU A 280 5.84 -30.66 -10.77
N GLU A 281 5.79 -30.85 -9.45
CA GLU A 281 5.57 -29.75 -8.52
C GLU A 281 6.76 -28.78 -8.65
N GLY A 282 6.52 -27.54 -9.06
CA GLY A 282 7.59 -26.61 -9.37
C GLY A 282 7.17 -25.16 -9.33
N TYR A 283 8.10 -24.29 -9.69
CA TYR A 283 7.89 -22.85 -9.89
C TYR A 283 8.82 -22.39 -11.02
N GLU A 284 8.44 -21.34 -11.72
CA GLU A 284 9.35 -20.59 -12.58
C GLU A 284 9.87 -19.36 -11.84
N GLU A 285 11.11 -18.98 -12.10
CA GLU A 285 11.68 -17.75 -11.56
C GLU A 285 11.44 -16.60 -12.54
N LEU A 286 10.49 -15.72 -12.18
CA LEU A 286 10.11 -14.57 -13.01
C LEU A 286 10.76 -13.29 -12.47
N GLU A 287 11.01 -12.32 -13.35
CA GLU A 287 11.30 -10.95 -12.88
C GLU A 287 10.13 -10.44 -12.02
N ALA A 288 10.44 -9.72 -10.94
CA ALA A 288 9.44 -9.24 -10.00
C ALA A 288 8.31 -8.44 -10.66
N VAL A 289 8.62 -7.60 -11.65
CA VAL A 289 7.61 -6.80 -12.38
C VAL A 289 6.67 -7.69 -13.21
N VAL A 290 7.18 -8.80 -13.76
CA VAL A 290 6.38 -9.76 -14.53
C VAL A 290 5.46 -10.53 -13.61
N ALA A 291 5.98 -11.08 -12.51
CA ALA A 291 5.19 -11.78 -11.50
C ALA A 291 4.13 -10.86 -10.87
N TYR A 292 4.49 -9.62 -10.53
CA TYR A 292 3.57 -8.60 -10.02
C TYR A 292 2.40 -8.35 -10.97
N ARG A 293 2.67 -8.26 -12.28
CA ARG A 293 1.65 -8.07 -13.30
C ARG A 293 0.68 -9.25 -13.39
N ILE A 294 1.17 -10.48 -13.25
CA ILE A 294 0.31 -11.66 -13.25
C ILE A 294 -0.57 -11.65 -11.99
N ALA A 295 0.03 -11.50 -10.81
CA ALA A 295 -0.68 -11.47 -9.54
C ALA A 295 -1.75 -10.36 -9.49
N LEU A 296 -1.41 -9.14 -9.93
CA LEU A 296 -2.35 -8.02 -9.91
C LEU A 296 -3.48 -8.22 -10.92
N LYS A 297 -3.23 -8.86 -12.07
CA LYS A 297 -4.32 -9.25 -13.00
C LYS A 297 -5.25 -10.29 -12.38
N THR A 298 -4.71 -11.26 -11.64
CA THR A 298 -5.52 -12.25 -10.91
C THR A 298 -6.43 -11.58 -9.88
N TRP A 299 -5.87 -10.66 -9.07
CA TRP A 299 -6.66 -9.83 -8.15
C TRP A 299 -7.73 -9.01 -8.87
N ALA A 300 -7.37 -8.31 -9.95
CA ALA A 300 -8.29 -7.48 -10.71
C ALA A 300 -9.45 -8.28 -11.30
N ASN A 301 -9.16 -9.47 -11.84
CA ASN A 301 -10.17 -10.39 -12.35
C ASN A 301 -11.14 -10.84 -11.25
N TRP A 302 -10.62 -11.11 -10.04
CA TRP A 302 -11.47 -11.45 -8.90
C TRP A 302 -12.39 -10.29 -8.52
N VAL A 303 -11.85 -9.06 -8.44
CA VAL A 303 -12.63 -7.86 -8.14
C VAL A 303 -13.75 -7.68 -9.17
N ASP A 304 -13.42 -7.68 -10.46
CA ASP A 304 -14.38 -7.51 -11.55
C ASP A 304 -15.47 -8.59 -11.61
N THR A 305 -15.17 -9.78 -11.10
CA THR A 305 -16.11 -10.92 -11.12
C THR A 305 -17.00 -10.96 -9.87
N ASN A 306 -16.48 -10.58 -8.70
CA ASN A 306 -17.13 -10.86 -7.42
C ASN A 306 -17.62 -9.61 -6.68
N VAL A 307 -17.07 -8.43 -6.98
CA VAL A 307 -17.41 -7.20 -6.27
C VAL A 307 -18.61 -6.52 -6.93
N ASN A 308 -19.65 -6.26 -6.13
CA ASN A 308 -20.76 -5.41 -6.54
C ASN A 308 -20.45 -3.95 -6.17
N PRO A 309 -20.20 -3.05 -7.14
CA PRO A 309 -19.80 -1.67 -6.87
C PRO A 309 -20.88 -0.83 -6.18
N ASN A 310 -22.15 -1.27 -6.21
CA ASN A 310 -23.23 -0.60 -5.47
C ASN A 310 -23.23 -0.93 -3.97
N LYS A 311 -22.49 -1.96 -3.55
CA LYS A 311 -22.41 -2.41 -2.15
C LYS A 311 -21.02 -2.22 -1.56
N THR A 312 -20.00 -2.47 -2.37
CA THR A 312 -18.61 -2.49 -1.92
C THR A 312 -17.80 -1.46 -2.68
N ARG A 313 -17.06 -0.63 -1.94
CA ARG A 313 -16.09 0.31 -2.51
C ARG A 313 -14.69 -0.28 -2.43
N VAL A 314 -13.94 -0.15 -3.52
CA VAL A 314 -12.58 -0.70 -3.63
C VAL A 314 -11.58 0.43 -3.77
N PHE A 315 -10.56 0.39 -2.93
CA PHE A 315 -9.42 1.30 -2.94
C PHE A 315 -8.14 0.51 -3.18
N PHE A 316 -7.16 1.16 -3.80
CA PHE A 316 -5.80 0.64 -3.93
C PHE A 316 -4.80 1.71 -3.48
N THR A 317 -4.11 1.46 -2.36
CA THR A 317 -3.01 2.32 -1.90
C THR A 317 -1.77 2.03 -2.73
N THR A 318 -1.17 3.04 -3.33
CA THR A 318 0.04 2.89 -4.16
C THR A 318 1.28 2.55 -3.31
N MET A 319 2.42 2.36 -3.96
CA MET A 319 3.64 1.92 -3.27
C MET A 319 4.08 2.90 -2.17
N SER A 320 4.36 2.35 -0.98
CA SER A 320 5.13 3.03 0.05
C SER A 320 6.62 2.90 -0.28
N PRO A 321 7.35 4.01 -0.46
CA PRO A 321 8.78 3.98 -0.81
C PRO A 321 9.64 3.45 0.33
N THR A 322 10.87 3.05 -0.01
CA THR A 322 11.92 2.69 0.94
C THR A 322 13.11 3.63 0.80
N HIS A 323 13.81 3.90 1.89
CA HIS A 323 14.94 4.85 1.92
C HIS A 323 16.23 4.15 2.34
N MET A 324 16.58 3.09 1.58
CA MET A 324 17.75 2.25 1.86
C MET A 324 19.07 2.86 1.39
N ARG A 325 19.04 3.85 0.49
CA ARG A 325 20.24 4.40 -0.15
C ARG A 325 20.25 5.93 -0.08
N SER A 326 21.01 6.44 0.87
CA SER A 326 21.19 7.88 1.14
C SER A 326 21.71 8.71 -0.05
N ALA A 327 22.46 8.07 -0.95
CA ALA A 327 22.87 8.68 -2.20
C ALA A 327 21.70 9.15 -3.09
N ASP A 328 20.49 8.59 -2.93
CA ASP A 328 19.31 8.99 -3.70
C ASP A 328 18.94 10.46 -3.46
N TRP A 329 19.19 10.97 -2.25
CA TRP A 329 18.92 12.37 -1.87
C TRP A 329 20.20 13.18 -1.64
N ASN A 330 21.22 12.92 -2.47
CA ASN A 330 22.50 13.65 -2.48
C ASN A 330 23.28 13.56 -1.16
N ASN A 331 23.14 12.46 -0.41
CA ASN A 331 23.91 12.20 0.81
C ASN A 331 24.68 10.87 0.71
N PRO A 332 25.71 10.75 -0.15
CA PRO A 332 26.37 9.46 -0.42
C PRO A 332 27.06 8.83 0.81
N GLU A 333 27.51 9.66 1.76
CA GLU A 333 28.11 9.23 3.03
C GLU A 333 27.06 8.97 4.14
N GLY A 334 25.78 9.15 3.83
CA GLY A 334 24.69 8.94 4.78
C GLY A 334 24.46 7.45 5.08
N MET A 335 23.96 7.16 6.28
CA MET A 335 23.68 5.78 6.71
C MET A 335 22.20 5.43 6.50
N LYS A 336 21.85 5.06 5.27
CA LYS A 336 20.44 4.84 4.86
C LYS A 336 19.59 6.06 5.30
N CYS A 337 18.45 5.84 5.94
CA CYS A 337 17.57 6.87 6.52
C CYS A 337 17.94 7.32 7.95
N PHE A 338 18.99 6.78 8.58
CA PHE A 338 19.19 6.90 10.04
C PHE A 338 19.37 8.35 10.53
N ASN A 339 20.22 9.12 9.85
CA ASN A 339 20.53 10.50 10.22
C ASN A 339 19.54 11.54 9.69
N GLU A 340 18.52 11.10 8.95
CA GLU A 340 17.57 12.01 8.33
C GLU A 340 16.52 12.48 9.35
N THR A 341 16.37 13.80 9.49
CA THR A 341 15.49 14.44 10.48
C THR A 341 14.49 15.41 9.86
N LYS A 342 14.61 15.64 8.54
CA LYS A 342 13.72 16.50 7.75
C LYS A 342 13.39 15.86 6.40
N PRO A 343 12.23 16.17 5.82
CA PRO A 343 11.89 15.73 4.46
C PRO A 343 12.87 16.27 3.41
N TYR A 344 13.12 15.48 2.37
CA TYR A 344 13.90 15.89 1.20
C TYR A 344 12.98 16.37 0.07
N MET A 345 12.61 17.66 0.07
CA MET A 345 11.56 18.21 -0.80
C MET A 345 12.07 18.78 -2.15
N LYS A 346 13.14 18.20 -2.73
CA LYS A 346 13.62 18.66 -4.05
C LYS A 346 12.57 18.31 -5.12
N LYS A 347 12.12 19.32 -5.88
CA LYS A 347 11.15 19.11 -6.98
C LYS A 347 11.67 18.06 -7.96
N GLY A 348 10.81 17.10 -8.30
CA GLY A 348 11.15 15.99 -9.19
C GLY A 348 12.03 14.90 -8.57
N PHE A 349 12.30 14.95 -7.26
CA PHE A 349 12.96 13.84 -6.56
C PHE A 349 12.12 12.56 -6.67
N TRP A 350 12.83 11.46 -6.93
CA TRP A 350 12.26 10.12 -7.00
C TRP A 350 13.34 9.12 -6.60
N SER A 351 13.18 8.45 -5.46
CA SER A 351 14.13 7.48 -4.95
C SER A 351 14.11 6.17 -5.75
N THR A 352 15.18 5.39 -5.63
CA THR A 352 15.22 4.03 -6.20
C THR A 352 14.40 3.02 -5.40
N GLY A 353 13.97 3.39 -4.20
CA GLY A 353 13.05 2.58 -3.38
C GLY A 353 11.60 2.60 -3.86
N ALA A 354 11.26 3.43 -4.85
CA ALA A 354 9.95 3.49 -5.50
C ALA A 354 10.04 3.06 -6.97
N ASP A 355 9.87 1.77 -7.30
CA ASP A 355 10.04 1.32 -8.68
C ASP A 355 8.88 1.73 -9.59
N LYS A 356 9.11 2.73 -10.46
CA LYS A 356 8.13 3.20 -11.46
C LYS A 356 7.58 2.10 -12.36
N ARG A 357 8.31 0.99 -12.57
CA ARG A 357 7.83 -0.15 -13.36
C ARG A 357 6.62 -0.80 -12.68
N ILE A 358 6.66 -0.97 -11.37
CA ILE A 358 5.54 -1.52 -10.59
C ILE A 358 4.34 -0.56 -10.62
N MET A 359 4.56 0.75 -10.46
CA MET A 359 3.47 1.74 -10.57
C MET A 359 2.79 1.70 -11.95
N ARG A 360 3.57 1.55 -13.03
CA ARG A 360 2.99 1.42 -14.37
C ARG A 360 2.08 0.20 -14.48
N VAL A 361 2.46 -0.93 -13.87
CA VAL A 361 1.60 -2.12 -13.83
C VAL A 361 0.28 -1.82 -13.12
N VAL A 362 0.32 -1.16 -11.95
CA VAL A 362 -0.88 -0.77 -11.19
C VAL A 362 -1.83 0.06 -12.06
N VAL A 363 -1.31 1.13 -12.69
CA VAL A 363 -2.10 2.02 -13.56
C VAL A 363 -2.69 1.25 -14.74
N GLU A 364 -1.88 0.44 -15.43
CA GLU A 364 -2.30 -0.32 -16.61
C GLU A 364 -3.37 -1.39 -16.29
N VAL A 365 -3.30 -2.03 -15.12
CA VAL A 365 -4.28 -3.02 -14.69
C VAL A 365 -5.57 -2.35 -14.25
N ILE A 366 -5.49 -1.38 -13.33
CA ILE A 366 -6.69 -0.69 -12.80
C ILE A 366 -7.47 0.01 -13.92
N LYS A 367 -6.79 0.65 -14.87
CA LYS A 367 -7.45 1.31 -16.01
C LYS A 367 -8.29 0.36 -16.87
N LYS A 368 -8.01 -0.95 -16.84
CA LYS A 368 -8.73 -1.97 -17.62
C LYS A 368 -9.84 -2.67 -16.82
N MET A 369 -9.99 -2.35 -15.54
CA MET A 369 -11.02 -2.94 -14.67
C MET A 369 -12.40 -2.38 -14.98
N LYS A 370 -13.42 -3.21 -14.79
CA LYS A 370 -14.84 -2.84 -14.90
C LYS A 370 -15.36 -2.22 -13.60
N VAL A 371 -14.95 -2.77 -12.47
CA VAL A 371 -15.28 -2.23 -11.15
C VAL A 371 -14.40 -1.01 -10.89
N PRO A 372 -14.98 0.15 -10.54
CA PRO A 372 -14.19 1.33 -10.23
C PRO A 372 -13.34 1.10 -8.98
N VAL A 373 -12.05 1.40 -9.09
CA VAL A 373 -11.09 1.37 -7.99
C VAL A 373 -10.56 2.77 -7.75
N SER A 374 -10.74 3.29 -6.54
CA SER A 374 -10.18 4.57 -6.12
C SER A 374 -8.70 4.39 -5.74
N VAL A 375 -7.80 5.05 -6.45
CA VAL A 375 -6.36 4.94 -6.18
C VAL A 375 -5.93 5.98 -5.15
N LEU A 376 -5.41 5.53 -4.02
CA LEU A 376 -4.79 6.41 -3.02
C LEU A 376 -3.32 6.58 -3.39
N ASN A 377 -3.01 7.60 -4.20
CA ASN A 377 -1.63 7.85 -4.63
C ASN A 377 -0.82 8.53 -3.53
N ILE A 378 -0.13 7.71 -2.75
CA ILE A 378 0.68 8.13 -1.60
C ILE A 378 2.18 8.21 -1.92
N THR A 379 2.61 7.74 -3.10
CA THR A 379 4.01 7.39 -3.36
C THR A 379 4.91 8.61 -3.31
N GLN A 380 4.65 9.62 -4.14
CA GLN A 380 5.52 10.79 -4.26
C GLN A 380 5.61 11.57 -2.95
N MET A 381 4.49 11.79 -2.27
CA MET A 381 4.49 12.50 -0.99
C MET A 381 5.28 11.75 0.07
N SER A 382 5.20 10.41 0.08
CA SER A 382 5.92 9.59 1.06
C SER A 382 7.41 9.51 0.73
N ASP A 383 7.78 9.65 -0.54
CA ASP A 383 9.18 9.59 -0.99
C ASP A 383 9.96 10.79 -0.44
N TYR A 384 9.32 11.95 -0.31
CA TYR A 384 9.95 13.09 0.37
C TYR A 384 10.28 12.82 1.85
N ARG A 385 9.68 11.81 2.49
CA ARG A 385 9.70 11.63 3.95
C ARG A 385 10.82 10.73 4.46
N VAL A 386 12.04 10.94 3.95
CA VAL A 386 13.26 10.25 4.40
C VAL A 386 13.46 10.26 5.93
N ASP A 387 12.86 11.23 6.64
CA ASP A 387 12.93 11.48 8.08
C ASP A 387 12.03 10.58 8.95
N ALA A 388 10.97 10.01 8.39
CA ALA A 388 9.86 9.48 9.17
C ALA A 388 9.88 7.95 9.42
N HIS A 389 10.93 7.27 8.96
CA HIS A 389 11.10 5.84 9.17
C HIS A 389 11.38 5.46 10.63
N THR A 390 11.18 4.18 10.95
CA THR A 390 11.42 3.64 12.29
C THR A 390 12.91 3.59 12.67
N LYS A 391 13.81 3.54 11.68
CA LYS A 391 15.27 3.50 11.88
C LYS A 391 15.63 2.30 12.77
N VAL A 392 16.45 2.50 13.80
CA VAL A 392 16.77 1.47 14.81
C VAL A 392 15.76 1.44 15.97
N TYR A 393 14.73 2.28 15.94
CA TYR A 393 13.71 2.37 17.00
C TYR A 393 12.54 1.44 16.70
N THR A 394 12.87 0.18 16.45
CA THR A 394 11.96 -0.88 15.96
C THR A 394 12.21 -2.19 16.72
N GLU A 395 11.58 -3.26 16.29
CA GLU A 395 11.82 -4.61 16.79
C GLU A 395 12.24 -5.58 15.67
N THR A 396 13.03 -6.59 16.02
CA THR A 396 13.42 -7.71 15.15
C THR A 396 13.07 -9.02 15.86
N GLY A 397 12.31 -9.89 15.19
CA GLY A 397 11.90 -11.18 15.77
C GLY A 397 11.07 -11.05 17.06
N GLY A 398 10.30 -9.96 17.21
CA GLY A 398 9.47 -9.69 18.40
C GLY A 398 10.24 -9.15 19.61
N LYS A 399 11.51 -8.78 19.44
CA LYS A 399 12.35 -8.17 20.48
C LYS A 399 12.87 -6.81 20.02
N LEU A 400 12.91 -5.85 20.94
CA LEU A 400 13.57 -4.58 20.69
C LEU A 400 15.06 -4.81 20.45
N LEU A 401 15.64 -3.97 19.60
CA LEU A 401 17.09 -3.97 19.37
C LEU A 401 17.84 -3.60 20.65
N THR A 402 18.92 -4.33 20.94
CA THR A 402 19.86 -3.97 22.03
C THR A 402 20.66 -2.72 21.66
N ASP A 403 21.35 -2.13 22.62
CA ASP A 403 22.17 -0.94 22.36
C ASP A 403 23.31 -1.23 21.38
N GLU A 404 23.88 -2.44 21.41
CA GLU A 404 24.89 -2.88 20.43
C GLU A 404 24.30 -3.00 19.02
N GLN A 405 23.09 -3.53 18.89
CA GLN A 405 22.39 -3.61 17.60
C GLN A 405 22.01 -2.22 17.08
N LYS A 406 21.57 -1.33 17.96
CA LYS A 406 21.26 0.07 17.60
C LYS A 406 22.51 0.84 17.17
N ALA A 407 23.68 0.51 17.70
CA ALA A 407 24.95 1.08 17.27
C ALA A 407 25.35 0.65 15.85
N ASP A 408 24.99 -0.56 15.43
CA ASP A 408 25.16 -1.04 14.05
C ASP A 408 23.98 -0.61 13.16
N VAL A 409 23.93 0.70 12.90
CA VAL A 409 22.83 1.35 12.17
C VAL A 409 22.71 0.86 10.73
N LEU A 410 23.82 0.47 10.08
CA LEU A 410 23.80 0.04 8.68
C LEU A 410 23.07 -1.30 8.52
N HIS A 411 23.21 -2.23 9.46
CA HIS A 411 22.49 -3.50 9.40
C HIS A 411 21.09 -3.42 10.01
N ASN A 412 20.90 -2.61 11.05
CA ASN A 412 19.69 -2.66 11.87
C ASN A 412 18.69 -1.51 11.65
N SER A 413 19.02 -0.49 10.83
CA SER A 413 18.04 0.55 10.49
C SER A 413 16.96 0.00 9.55
N ASP A 414 15.72 0.04 10.02
CA ASP A 414 14.52 -0.17 9.23
C ASP A 414 14.14 1.14 8.53
N CYS A 415 14.41 1.17 7.22
CA CYS A 415 14.05 2.28 6.32
C CYS A 415 12.92 1.88 5.37
N ILE A 416 12.04 1.01 5.87
CA ILE A 416 10.83 0.53 5.19
C ILE A 416 9.61 1.03 5.97
N HIS A 417 9.52 0.68 7.25
CA HIS A 417 8.35 0.99 8.08
C HIS A 417 8.40 2.43 8.60
N TRP A 418 7.23 2.95 8.93
CA TRP A 418 7.03 4.33 9.37
C TRP A 418 6.77 4.39 10.86
N CYS A 419 7.32 5.39 11.54
CA CYS A 419 6.90 5.72 12.89
C CYS A 419 5.43 6.13 12.92
N LEU A 420 4.71 5.76 13.98
CA LEU A 420 3.34 6.20 14.25
C LEU A 420 3.26 6.96 15.58
N PRO A 421 2.57 8.12 15.65
CA PRO A 421 1.94 8.88 14.56
C PRO A 421 2.97 9.37 13.52
N GLY A 422 2.56 9.52 12.27
CA GLY A 422 3.49 9.85 11.18
C GLY A 422 2.87 9.82 9.78
N VAL A 423 3.66 9.43 8.78
CA VAL A 423 3.27 9.47 7.35
C VAL A 423 1.95 8.72 7.06
N PRO A 424 1.69 7.53 7.64
CA PRO A 424 0.42 6.83 7.44
C PRO A 424 -0.83 7.58 7.93
N ASP A 425 -0.69 8.55 8.84
CA ASP A 425 -1.81 9.40 9.29
C ASP A 425 -2.28 10.30 8.14
N THR A 426 -1.35 10.78 7.32
CA THR A 426 -1.67 11.54 6.10
C THR A 426 -2.29 10.65 5.03
N TRP A 427 -1.87 9.37 4.92
CA TRP A 427 -2.54 8.43 4.03
C TRP A 427 -4.01 8.22 4.42
N ASN A 428 -4.29 8.16 5.72
CA ASN A 428 -5.65 8.05 6.25
C ASN A 428 -6.47 9.35 6.10
N GLN A 429 -5.81 10.51 6.12
CA GLN A 429 -6.44 11.78 5.76
C GLN A 429 -6.91 11.78 4.29
N ILE A 430 -6.05 11.33 3.37
CA ILE A 430 -6.41 11.20 1.95
C ILE A 430 -7.50 10.15 1.76
N PHE A 431 -7.41 9.02 2.46
CA PHE A 431 -8.42 7.98 2.42
C PHE A 431 -9.79 8.52 2.86
N LEU A 432 -9.89 9.21 3.99
CA LEU A 432 -11.14 9.82 4.45
C LEU A 432 -11.69 10.84 3.44
N ALA A 433 -10.82 11.63 2.80
CA ALA A 433 -11.23 12.61 1.80
C ALA A 433 -11.81 11.93 0.53
N ASN A 434 -11.36 10.72 0.21
CA ASN A 434 -11.85 9.93 -0.92
C ASN A 434 -13.02 8.99 -0.55
N LEU A 435 -13.36 8.86 0.74
CA LEU A 435 -14.45 8.02 1.25
C LEU A 435 -15.73 8.85 1.37
#